data_AF-A0A0N4XJF3-F1
#
_entry.id   AF-A0A0N4XJF3-F1
#
_cell.length_a   1.000
_cell.length_b   1.000
_cell.length_c   1.000
_cell.angle_alpha   90.00
_cell.angle_beta   90.00
_cell.angle_gamma   90.00
#
_symmetry.space_group_name_H-M   'P 1'
#
loop_
_entity.id
_entity.type
_entity.pdbx_description
1 polymer ?
#
loop_
_entity_poly.entity_id
_entity_poly.type
_entity_poly.pdbx_seq_one_letter_code
_entity_poly.pdbx_strand_id
1 'polypeptide(L)'
;MFIGGFAQRSTPPNNEIPTTVPLIGCVSDMYHNYRKISIVPEEHSAQIGSCAIESPTFASLIDTEKPVRPVDNKPSKESMKTCGGGFGSAVRDGNNAVRFGISKSSHSRVNFEGKQYPNISDFQLSFSMRTEQPTGMIWVWANYKNFTRYFYLNLIDGYPVIEVKGRHPEPKILKNEDRRLDDGHWHDIVIIKKERELTMMVCIF
;
A
#
# COMPACT_ATOMS: atom_id res chain seq x y z
N MET A 1 -9.59 4.26 8.29
CA MET A 1 -8.33 3.95 7.61
C MET A 1 -8.69 3.35 6.27
N PHE A 2 -8.08 3.85 5.20
CA PHE A 2 -8.31 3.40 3.84
C PHE A 2 -7.01 2.87 3.22
N ILE A 3 -7.16 1.93 2.30
CA ILE A 3 -6.09 1.40 1.46
C ILE A 3 -6.50 1.56 0.00
N GLY A 4 -5.54 1.92 -0.83
CA GLY A 4 -5.67 1.97 -2.29
C GLY A 4 -6.38 3.19 -2.86
N GLY A 5 -7.06 3.99 -2.04
CA GLY A 5 -7.74 5.20 -2.52
C GLY A 5 -8.83 5.66 -1.56
N PHE A 6 -9.72 6.51 -2.08
CA PHE A 6 -10.90 7.01 -1.38
C PHE A 6 -12.20 6.60 -2.07
N ALA A 7 -13.26 6.48 -1.28
CA ALA A 7 -14.63 6.50 -1.81
C ALA A 7 -14.92 7.88 -2.42
N GLN A 8 -15.72 7.93 -3.49
CA GLN A 8 -16.05 9.16 -4.20
C GLN A 8 -16.66 10.26 -3.31
N ARG A 9 -17.35 9.88 -2.23
CA ARG A 9 -17.98 10.80 -1.26
C ARG A 9 -17.08 11.15 -0.07
N SER A 10 -15.89 10.57 0.01
CA SER A 10 -14.96 10.74 1.12
C SER A 10 -13.60 11.26 0.68
N THR A 11 -13.47 11.63 -0.60
CA THR A 11 -12.27 12.28 -1.15
C THR A 11 -12.10 13.65 -0.51
N PRO A 12 -10.93 13.94 0.11
CA PRO A 12 -10.62 15.27 0.60
C PRO A 12 -10.49 16.27 -0.57
N PRO A 13 -10.59 17.59 -0.30
CA PRO A 13 -10.22 18.61 -1.28
C PRO A 13 -8.80 18.39 -1.83
N ASN A 14 -8.59 18.64 -3.13
CA ASN A 14 -7.31 18.33 -3.80
C ASN A 14 -6.08 19.03 -3.19
N ASN A 15 -6.27 20.17 -2.53
CA ASN A 15 -5.19 20.91 -1.85
C ASN A 15 -4.75 20.26 -0.52
N GLU A 16 -5.41 19.20 -0.07
CA GLU A 16 -5.15 18.52 1.19
C GLU A 16 -4.55 17.11 1.02
N ILE A 17 -4.33 16.67 -0.22
CA ILE A 17 -3.83 15.32 -0.52
C ILE A 17 -2.61 15.36 -1.46
N PRO A 18 -1.56 14.56 -1.20
CA PRO A 18 -0.36 14.54 -2.06
C PRO A 18 -0.63 13.97 -3.47
N THR A 19 -1.62 13.08 -3.59
CA THR A 19 -2.03 12.50 -4.87
C THR A 19 -3.52 12.14 -4.84
N THR A 20 -4.17 12.25 -5.99
CA THR A 20 -5.55 11.78 -6.24
C THR A 20 -5.58 10.43 -6.95
N VAL A 21 -4.41 9.90 -7.32
CA VAL A 21 -4.29 8.65 -8.08
C VAL A 21 -4.47 7.47 -7.13
N PRO A 22 -5.50 6.63 -7.30
CA PRO A 22 -5.65 5.41 -6.50
C PRO A 22 -4.53 4.42 -6.83
N LEU A 23 -4.24 3.50 -5.90
CA LEU A 23 -3.37 2.37 -6.16
C LEU A 23 -3.98 1.49 -7.26
N ILE A 24 -3.15 1.16 -8.24
CA ILE A 24 -3.40 0.07 -9.17
C ILE A 24 -2.37 -1.00 -8.85
N GLY A 25 -2.83 -2.15 -8.36
CA GLY A 25 -1.93 -3.20 -7.89
C GLY A 25 -2.55 -4.03 -6.78
N CYS A 26 -1.69 -4.61 -5.96
CA CYS A 26 -2.06 -5.60 -4.99
C CYS A 26 -1.52 -5.27 -3.61
N VAL A 27 -2.32 -5.54 -2.58
CA VAL A 27 -1.91 -5.47 -1.18
C VAL A 27 -2.32 -6.76 -0.49
N SER A 28 -1.42 -7.33 0.31
CA SER A 28 -1.66 -8.53 1.10
C SER A 28 -1.05 -8.42 2.48
N ASP A 29 -1.49 -9.31 3.37
CA ASP A 29 -0.85 -9.58 4.66
C ASP A 29 -0.59 -8.32 5.49
N MET A 30 -1.64 -7.52 5.67
CA MET A 30 -1.61 -6.33 6.51
C MET A 30 -1.64 -6.70 8.00
N TYR A 31 -0.73 -6.13 8.77
CA TYR A 31 -0.65 -6.26 10.22
C TYR A 31 -0.54 -4.90 10.88
N HIS A 32 -1.21 -4.76 12.03
CA HIS A 32 -1.03 -3.65 12.94
C HIS A 32 -0.62 -4.18 14.31
N ASN A 33 0.52 -3.73 14.83
CA ASN A 33 1.11 -4.22 16.08
C ASN A 33 1.13 -5.76 16.14
N TYR A 34 1.62 -6.41 15.07
CA TYR A 34 1.72 -7.87 14.93
C TYR A 34 0.38 -8.62 14.86
N ARG A 35 -0.77 -7.93 14.86
CA ARG A 35 -2.07 -8.54 14.64
C ARG A 35 -2.49 -8.37 13.20
N LYS A 36 -2.89 -9.48 12.56
CA LYS A 36 -3.38 -9.45 11.18
C LYS A 36 -4.67 -8.63 11.15
N ILE A 37 -4.77 -7.72 10.19
CA ILE A 37 -5.99 -6.97 9.94
C ILE A 37 -6.62 -7.43 8.64
N SER A 38 -7.94 -7.66 8.68
CA SER A 38 -8.70 -7.95 7.48
C SER A 38 -8.86 -6.69 6.63
N ILE A 39 -8.38 -6.76 5.39
CA ILE A 39 -8.66 -5.75 4.37
C ILE A 39 -10.03 -6.08 3.80
N VAL A 40 -11.03 -5.26 4.13
CA VAL A 40 -12.40 -5.44 3.62
C VAL A 40 -12.59 -4.44 2.47
N PRO A 41 -12.60 -4.89 1.20
CA PRO A 41 -12.98 -4.01 0.11
C PRO A 41 -14.45 -3.68 0.20
N GLU A 42 -14.76 -2.42 -0.10
CA GLU A 42 -16.15 -2.01 -0.25
C GLU A 42 -16.61 -2.45 -1.66
N GLU A 43 -17.79 -3.09 -1.71
CA GLU A 43 -18.33 -3.67 -2.94
C GLU A 43 -18.32 -2.64 -4.09
N HIS A 44 -17.96 -3.10 -5.29
CA HIS A 44 -17.84 -2.35 -6.56
C HIS A 44 -16.52 -1.61 -6.81
N SER A 45 -15.57 -1.63 -5.85
CA SER A 45 -14.33 -0.85 -5.98
C SER A 45 -13.04 -1.68 -5.93
N ALA A 46 -13.02 -2.84 -5.27
CA ALA A 46 -11.84 -3.70 -5.22
C ALA A 46 -12.23 -5.20 -5.22
N GLN A 47 -11.39 -6.06 -5.76
CA GLN A 47 -11.61 -7.52 -5.79
C GLN A 47 -10.84 -8.21 -4.65
N ILE A 48 -11.53 -9.05 -3.87
CA ILE A 48 -10.92 -9.95 -2.87
C ILE A 48 -10.44 -11.21 -3.61
N GLY A 49 -9.18 -11.57 -3.42
CA GLY A 49 -8.62 -12.82 -3.94
C GLY A 49 -7.96 -12.68 -5.32
N SER A 50 -7.04 -13.63 -5.55
CA SER A 50 -6.06 -13.76 -6.64
C SER A 50 -5.53 -12.45 -7.22
N CYS A 51 -4.30 -12.14 -6.82
CA CYS A 51 -3.49 -11.13 -7.51
C CYS A 51 -2.83 -11.65 -8.79
N ALA A 52 -3.11 -12.89 -9.19
CA ALA A 52 -2.57 -13.51 -10.41
C ALA A 52 -2.69 -12.57 -11.62
N ILE A 53 -1.55 -12.33 -12.26
CA ILE A 53 -1.36 -11.44 -13.42
C ILE A 53 -2.27 -11.86 -14.59
N GLU A 54 -2.72 -13.12 -14.63
CA GLU A 54 -3.61 -13.67 -15.66
C GLU A 54 -5.05 -13.16 -15.62
N SER A 55 -5.40 -12.25 -14.71
CA SER A 55 -6.71 -11.60 -14.75
C SER A 55 -6.73 -10.60 -15.92
N PRO A 56 -7.53 -10.82 -16.99
CA PRO A 56 -7.51 -10.02 -18.24
C PRO A 56 -7.88 -8.55 -18.07
N THR A 57 -8.18 -8.10 -16.86
CA THR A 57 -8.57 -6.74 -16.50
C THR A 57 -7.39 -5.82 -16.13
N PHE A 58 -6.13 -6.25 -16.24
CA PHE A 58 -4.98 -5.37 -15.96
C PHE A 58 -4.63 -4.44 -17.13
N ALA A 59 -5.04 -4.78 -18.36
CA ALA A 59 -4.62 -4.06 -19.56
C ALA A 59 -5.79 -3.38 -20.29
N SER A 60 -5.95 -2.09 -20.06
CA SER A 60 -6.35 -1.08 -21.07
C SER A 60 -6.32 0.28 -20.37
N LEU A 61 -5.50 1.26 -20.75
CA LEU A 61 -5.12 1.70 -22.08
C LEU A 61 -3.66 2.21 -22.11
N ILE A 62 -2.84 1.68 -23.02
CA ILE A 62 -2.08 2.36 -24.09
C ILE A 62 -1.19 1.30 -24.74
N ASP A 63 -1.21 1.33 -26.07
CA ASP A 63 -0.81 0.34 -27.05
C ASP A 63 0.71 0.07 -27.15
N THR A 64 1.10 -1.18 -27.38
CA THR A 64 1.94 -1.67 -28.50
C THR A 64 2.57 -3.03 -28.17
N GLU A 65 2.20 -4.04 -28.96
CA GLU A 65 2.74 -5.40 -28.94
C GLU A 65 4.26 -5.43 -29.15
N LYS A 66 4.99 -6.19 -28.31
CA LYS A 66 6.24 -6.85 -28.71
C LYS A 66 6.38 -8.26 -28.09
N PRO A 67 7.05 -9.21 -28.77
CA PRO A 67 7.00 -10.63 -28.44
C PRO A 67 7.98 -11.02 -27.33
N VAL A 68 7.54 -11.96 -26.50
CA VAL A 68 8.26 -12.58 -25.37
C VAL A 68 9.38 -13.50 -25.88
N ARG A 69 10.54 -13.48 -25.21
CA ARG A 69 11.61 -14.49 -25.34
C ARG A 69 11.74 -15.31 -24.05
N PRO A 70 12.21 -16.58 -24.11
CA PRO A 70 12.13 -17.53 -23.01
C PRO A 70 13.13 -17.24 -21.88
N VAL A 71 12.71 -17.62 -20.67
CA VAL A 71 13.40 -17.49 -19.38
C VAL A 71 14.47 -18.56 -19.21
N ASP A 72 15.68 -18.16 -18.82
CA ASP A 72 16.70 -19.07 -18.26
C ASP A 72 16.85 -18.86 -16.75
N ASN A 73 16.76 -19.99 -16.04
CA ASN A 73 16.82 -20.13 -14.58
C ASN A 73 18.25 -20.04 -14.02
N LYS A 74 18.47 -19.25 -12.95
CA LYS A 74 19.18 -19.72 -11.73
C LYS A 74 19.07 -18.72 -10.56
N PRO A 75 18.75 -19.17 -9.33
CA PRO A 75 18.71 -18.28 -8.16
C PRO A 75 20.09 -18.17 -7.52
N SER A 76 20.63 -16.95 -7.41
CA SER A 76 21.69 -16.64 -6.45
C SER A 76 21.05 -16.39 -5.09
N LYS A 77 21.24 -17.34 -4.16
CA LYS A 77 20.91 -17.18 -2.74
C LYS A 77 21.80 -16.09 -2.14
N GLU A 78 21.34 -14.86 -2.19
CA GLU A 78 21.78 -13.82 -1.27
C GLU A 78 20.68 -13.68 -0.22
N SER A 79 21.06 -13.85 1.04
CA SER A 79 20.17 -13.82 2.20
C SER A 79 19.47 -12.45 2.29
N MET A 80 18.33 -12.33 1.62
CA MET A 80 17.52 -11.12 1.63
C MET A 80 16.96 -10.90 3.02
N LYS A 81 17.30 -9.76 3.59
CA LYS A 81 16.85 -9.34 4.92
C LYS A 81 15.33 -9.13 4.86
N THR A 82 14.57 -10.13 5.27
CA THR A 82 13.13 -9.98 5.53
C THR A 82 12.96 -9.05 6.74
N CYS A 83 12.24 -7.94 6.59
CA CYS A 83 11.82 -7.13 7.73
C CYS A 83 10.30 -7.25 7.92
N GLY A 84 9.89 -7.57 9.14
CA GLY A 84 8.52 -7.91 9.52
C GLY A 84 8.28 -9.43 9.53
N GLY A 85 7.55 -9.89 10.54
CA GLY A 85 7.55 -11.29 10.96
C GLY A 85 6.99 -12.26 9.92
N GLY A 86 7.86 -13.09 9.35
CA GLY A 86 7.48 -14.40 8.79
C GLY A 86 6.78 -14.38 7.43
N PHE A 87 7.14 -13.48 6.52
CA PHE A 87 6.50 -13.39 5.19
C PHE A 87 6.90 -14.47 4.17
N GLY A 88 7.67 -15.50 4.57
CA GLY A 88 8.09 -16.60 3.70
C GLY A 88 7.01 -17.65 3.38
N SER A 89 5.79 -17.54 3.94
CA SER A 89 4.69 -18.50 3.72
C SER A 89 3.36 -17.84 3.31
N ALA A 90 3.33 -16.53 3.12
CA ALA A 90 2.16 -15.87 2.55
C ALA A 90 2.02 -16.31 1.09
N VAL A 91 0.91 -16.95 0.74
CA VAL A 91 0.51 -17.11 -0.66
C VAL A 91 0.12 -15.71 -1.12
N ARG A 92 1.10 -14.91 -1.55
CA ARG A 92 0.94 -13.48 -1.89
C ARG A 92 0.00 -13.26 -3.07
N ASP A 93 -0.14 -14.26 -3.93
CA ASP A 93 -1.14 -14.30 -4.99
C ASP A 93 -2.41 -15.10 -4.61
N GLY A 94 -2.55 -15.48 -3.34
CA GLY A 94 -3.64 -16.30 -2.82
C GLY A 94 -4.85 -15.48 -2.36
N ASN A 95 -5.78 -16.15 -1.68
CA ASN A 95 -7.08 -15.59 -1.28
C ASN A 95 -7.01 -14.39 -0.32
N ASN A 96 -5.83 -14.09 0.25
CA ASN A 96 -5.63 -13.01 1.21
C ASN A 96 -5.11 -11.72 0.56
N ALA A 97 -4.85 -11.73 -0.74
CA ALA A 97 -4.46 -10.53 -1.48
C ALA A 97 -5.70 -9.82 -2.01
N VAL A 98 -5.68 -8.49 -1.92
CA VAL A 98 -6.73 -7.61 -2.41
C VAL A 98 -6.19 -6.82 -3.59
N ARG A 99 -6.93 -6.84 -4.69
CA ARG A 99 -6.59 -6.14 -5.92
C ARG A 99 -7.29 -4.79 -5.99
N PHE A 100 -6.51 -3.75 -6.28
CA PHE A 100 -6.94 -2.37 -6.45
C PHE A 100 -6.71 -1.89 -7.89
N GLY A 101 -7.48 -0.89 -8.30
CA GLY A 101 -7.32 -0.20 -9.59
C GLY A 101 -8.29 -0.61 -10.70
N ILE A 102 -9.31 -1.42 -10.38
CA ILE A 102 -10.38 -1.77 -11.34
C ILE A 102 -11.25 -0.54 -11.66
N SER A 103 -11.42 0.36 -10.70
CA SER A 103 -12.14 1.62 -10.86
C SER A 103 -11.37 2.77 -10.21
N LYS A 104 -11.69 4.01 -10.61
CA LYS A 104 -11.10 5.24 -10.03
C LYS A 104 -11.41 5.41 -8.54
N SER A 105 -12.45 4.73 -8.03
CA SER A 105 -12.85 4.74 -6.62
C SER A 105 -12.41 3.49 -5.87
N SER A 106 -11.44 2.74 -6.41
CA SER A 106 -10.94 1.51 -5.81
C SER A 106 -10.32 1.76 -4.44
N HIS A 107 -10.92 1.22 -3.39
CA HIS A 107 -10.41 1.34 -2.03
C HIS A 107 -10.90 0.20 -1.13
N SER A 108 -10.25 0.06 0.02
CA SER A 108 -10.67 -0.85 1.09
C SER A 108 -10.66 -0.13 2.41
N ARG A 109 -11.57 -0.50 3.30
CA ARG A 109 -11.63 0.02 4.65
C ARG A 109 -11.02 -0.97 5.62
N VAL A 110 -10.15 -0.45 6.47
CA VAL A 110 -9.52 -1.21 7.53
C VAL A 110 -10.31 -0.96 8.81
N ASN A 111 -10.91 -2.03 9.34
CA ASN A 111 -11.73 -1.99 10.55
C ASN A 111 -10.93 -2.60 11.71
N PHE A 112 -10.84 -1.87 12.83
CA PHE A 112 -10.24 -2.38 14.05
C PHE A 112 -11.30 -3.06 14.92
N GLU A 113 -10.97 -4.23 15.45
CA GLU A 113 -11.84 -4.97 16.37
C GLU A 113 -12.04 -4.16 17.67
N GLY A 114 -13.28 -4.14 18.19
CA GLY A 114 -13.56 -3.66 19.55
C GLY A 114 -13.72 -2.15 19.76
N LYS A 115 -13.96 -1.33 18.72
CA LYS A 115 -14.09 0.15 18.81
C LYS A 115 -12.88 0.88 19.43
N GLN A 116 -11.81 0.18 19.77
CA GLN A 116 -10.61 0.76 20.33
C GLN A 116 -9.73 1.26 19.19
N TYR A 117 -9.66 2.57 19.02
CA TYR A 117 -8.78 3.18 18.04
C TYR A 117 -7.32 2.92 18.42
N PRO A 118 -6.46 2.53 17.47
CA PRO A 118 -5.07 2.28 17.79
C PRO A 118 -4.33 3.54 18.19
N ASN A 119 -3.28 3.36 19.00
CA ASN A 119 -2.46 4.46 19.48
C ASN A 119 -1.68 5.09 18.31
N ILE A 120 -2.09 6.28 17.89
CA ILE A 120 -1.47 7.00 16.77
C ILE A 120 -0.03 7.46 17.06
N SER A 121 0.38 7.50 18.32
CA SER A 121 1.73 7.88 18.73
C SER A 121 2.67 6.68 18.80
N ASP A 122 2.13 5.46 18.91
CA ASP A 122 2.90 4.22 19.06
C ASP A 122 2.22 3.07 18.31
N PHE A 123 2.71 2.80 17.12
CA PHE A 123 2.22 1.70 16.28
C PHE A 123 3.28 1.17 15.32
N GLN A 124 3.09 -0.08 14.91
CA GLN A 124 3.74 -0.68 13.77
C GLN A 124 2.68 -1.10 12.76
N LEU A 125 2.83 -0.66 11.52
CA LEU A 125 2.04 -1.10 10.38
C LEU A 125 2.97 -1.83 9.41
N SER A 126 2.57 -3.01 8.94
CA SER A 126 3.30 -3.72 7.90
C SER A 126 2.35 -4.40 6.93
N PHE A 127 2.72 -4.43 5.65
CA PHE A 127 1.97 -5.13 4.60
C PHE A 127 2.89 -5.41 3.40
N SER A 128 2.48 -6.33 2.54
CA SER A 128 3.13 -6.60 1.26
C SER A 128 2.35 -5.90 0.14
N MET A 129 3.06 -5.35 -0.86
CA MET A 129 2.42 -4.78 -2.04
C MET A 129 3.17 -5.09 -3.33
N ARG A 130 2.44 -5.04 -4.46
CA ARG A 130 2.98 -5.16 -5.81
C ARG A 130 2.27 -4.18 -6.75
N THR A 131 3.02 -3.47 -7.58
CA THR A 131 2.49 -2.55 -8.61
C THR A 131 3.52 -2.33 -9.72
N GLU A 132 3.04 -1.86 -10.87
CA GLU A 132 3.85 -1.32 -11.99
C GLU A 132 3.61 0.18 -12.19
N GLN A 133 2.73 0.78 -11.38
CA GLN A 133 2.44 2.21 -11.47
C GLN A 133 3.44 2.98 -10.62
N PRO A 134 4.07 4.05 -11.16
CA PRO A 134 5.03 4.86 -10.41
C PRO A 134 4.37 5.75 -9.36
N THR A 135 3.05 5.97 -9.47
CA THR A 135 2.30 6.85 -8.58
C THR A 135 1.00 6.23 -8.15
N GLY A 136 0.70 6.26 -6.86
CA GLY A 136 -0.56 5.73 -6.32
C GLY A 136 -0.68 5.87 -4.81
N MET A 137 -1.91 6.09 -4.34
CA MET A 137 -2.22 6.18 -2.92
C MET A 137 -2.30 4.79 -2.29
N ILE A 138 -1.37 4.47 -1.39
CA ILE A 138 -1.29 3.14 -0.78
C ILE A 138 -2.13 3.08 0.49
N TRP A 139 -1.88 3.97 1.45
CA TRP A 139 -2.50 3.92 2.77
C TRP A 139 -2.82 5.30 3.30
N VAL A 140 -4.02 5.42 3.88
CA VAL A 140 -4.53 6.63 4.47
C VAL A 140 -5.04 6.36 5.89
N TRP A 141 -4.51 7.11 6.85
CA TRP A 141 -5.09 7.21 8.17
C TRP A 141 -5.25 8.68 8.57
N ALA A 142 -6.48 9.18 8.50
CA ALA A 142 -6.79 10.58 8.77
C ALA A 142 -7.96 10.76 9.74
N ASN A 143 -8.06 11.96 10.32
CA ASN A 143 -9.32 12.44 10.88
C ASN A 143 -10.24 12.94 9.75
N TYR A 144 -11.13 12.08 9.26
CA TYR A 144 -11.96 12.35 8.08
C TYR A 144 -13.01 13.45 8.26
N LYS A 145 -13.18 14.02 9.46
CA LYS A 145 -14.09 15.17 9.65
C LYS A 145 -13.48 16.48 9.15
N ASN A 146 -12.16 16.63 9.25
CA ASN A 146 -11.49 17.92 9.00
C ASN A 146 -10.04 17.81 8.53
N PHE A 147 -9.53 16.58 8.32
CA PHE A 147 -8.18 16.29 7.84
C PHE A 147 -7.05 17.04 8.58
N THR A 148 -7.31 17.43 9.83
CA THR A 148 -6.34 18.17 10.66
C THR A 148 -5.16 17.32 11.10
N ARG A 149 -5.31 16.00 11.07
CA ARG A 149 -4.25 15.03 11.38
C ARG A 149 -4.35 13.84 10.46
N TYR A 150 -3.24 13.46 9.87
CA TYR A 150 -3.20 12.33 8.95
C TYR A 150 -1.82 11.70 8.81
N PHE A 151 -1.84 10.48 8.32
CA PHE A 151 -0.74 9.77 7.69
C PHE A 151 -1.18 9.41 6.27
N TYR A 152 -0.40 9.84 5.28
CA TYR A 152 -0.57 9.46 3.89
C TYR A 152 0.69 8.75 3.42
N LEU A 153 0.58 7.46 3.13
CA LEU A 153 1.61 6.73 2.42
C LEU A 153 1.21 6.63 0.96
N ASN A 154 2.07 7.16 0.09
CA ASN A 154 1.91 7.16 -1.34
C ASN A 154 3.15 6.59 -2.00
N LEU A 155 2.96 6.05 -3.20
CA LEU A 155 4.03 5.86 -4.16
C LEU A 155 4.09 7.12 -5.02
N ILE A 156 5.28 7.72 -5.15
CA ILE A 156 5.53 8.92 -5.96
C ILE A 156 6.82 8.70 -6.73
N ASP A 157 6.75 8.74 -8.06
CA ASP A 157 7.88 8.49 -8.96
C ASP A 157 8.60 7.17 -8.67
N GLY A 158 7.84 6.15 -8.28
CA GLY A 158 8.31 4.81 -7.93
C GLY A 158 8.81 4.65 -6.49
N TYR A 159 8.87 5.73 -5.69
CA TYR A 159 9.40 5.69 -4.33
C TYR A 159 8.29 5.83 -3.27
N PRO A 160 8.33 5.06 -2.17
CA PRO A 160 7.38 5.24 -1.09
C PRO A 160 7.68 6.54 -0.33
N VAL A 161 6.63 7.35 -0.16
CA VAL A 161 6.64 8.63 0.52
C VAL A 161 5.54 8.62 1.57
N ILE A 162 5.89 8.83 2.83
CA ILE A 162 4.94 9.04 3.91
C ILE A 162 4.92 10.51 4.33
N GLU A 163 3.74 11.12 4.22
CA GLU A 163 3.44 12.45 4.74
C GLU A 163 2.64 12.35 6.04
N VAL A 164 3.08 13.11 7.04
CA VAL A 164 2.47 13.12 8.37
C VAL A 164 2.10 14.54 8.77
N LYS A 165 0.80 14.76 9.00
CA LYS A 165 0.30 16.01 9.57
C LYS A 165 -0.15 15.78 11.01
N GLY A 166 0.48 16.52 11.91
CA GLY A 166 0.17 16.52 13.33
C GLY A 166 -0.56 17.79 13.74
N ARG A 167 -0.18 18.35 14.90
CA ARG A 167 -0.66 19.68 15.33
C ARG A 167 0.08 20.83 14.66
N HIS A 168 1.30 20.59 14.19
CA HIS A 168 2.05 21.59 13.46
C HIS A 168 1.39 21.86 12.10
N PRO A 169 1.37 23.12 11.65
CA PRO A 169 0.68 23.50 10.42
C PRO A 169 1.30 22.83 9.19
N GLU A 170 2.64 22.68 9.18
CA GLU A 170 3.35 22.04 8.10
C GLU A 170 3.46 20.51 8.30
N PRO A 171 3.15 19.73 7.25
CA PRO A 171 3.34 18.29 7.29
C PRO A 171 4.84 17.94 7.23
N LYS A 172 5.20 16.81 7.86
CA LYS A 172 6.53 16.22 7.71
C LYS A 172 6.49 15.13 6.65
N ILE A 173 7.50 15.10 5.79
CA ILE A 173 7.61 14.14 4.71
C ILE A 173 8.84 13.26 4.95
N LEU A 174 8.66 11.95 4.86
CA LEU A 174 9.72 10.97 4.82
C LEU A 174 9.61 10.19 3.51
N LYS A 175 10.66 10.24 2.70
CA LYS A 175 10.80 9.47 1.46
C LYS A 175 11.88 8.42 1.68
N ASN A 176 11.60 7.18 1.29
CA ASN A 176 12.65 6.16 1.17
C ASN A 176 13.04 6.05 -0.30
N GLU A 177 14.29 6.39 -0.61
CA GLU A 177 14.85 6.37 -1.97
C GLU A 177 15.76 5.15 -2.21
N ASP A 178 15.81 4.21 -1.27
CA ASP A 178 16.69 3.04 -1.35
C ASP A 178 16.27 2.11 -2.48
N ARG A 179 14.96 2.09 -2.81
CA ARG A 179 14.38 1.20 -3.80
C ARG A 179 13.07 1.72 -4.38
N ARG A 180 12.88 1.46 -5.67
CA ARG A 180 11.62 1.63 -6.40
C ARG A 180 10.68 0.44 -6.21
N LEU A 181 9.37 0.69 -6.11
CA LEU A 181 8.35 -0.35 -5.87
C LEU A 181 7.45 -0.62 -7.09
N ASP A 182 7.69 0.07 -8.20
CA ASP A 182 6.94 -0.03 -9.45
C ASP A 182 7.56 -1.03 -10.45
N ASP A 183 8.23 -2.06 -9.93
CA ASP A 183 8.95 -3.08 -10.72
C ASP A 183 8.14 -4.35 -10.99
N GLY A 184 6.86 -4.37 -10.63
CA GLY A 184 6.00 -5.56 -10.78
C GLY A 184 6.32 -6.70 -9.82
N HIS A 185 7.20 -6.51 -8.83
CA HIS A 185 7.52 -7.52 -7.81
C HIS A 185 6.86 -7.19 -6.47
N TRP A 186 6.82 -8.19 -5.58
CA TRP A 186 6.31 -8.01 -4.22
C TRP A 186 7.37 -7.37 -3.32
N HIS A 187 6.98 -6.30 -2.64
CA HIS A 187 7.78 -5.60 -1.63
C HIS A 187 7.06 -5.60 -0.29
N ASP A 188 7.81 -5.77 0.79
CA ASP A 188 7.29 -5.63 2.14
C ASP A 188 7.61 -4.23 2.66
N ILE A 189 6.58 -3.52 3.13
CA ILE A 189 6.70 -2.20 3.72
C ILE A 189 6.43 -2.31 5.21
N VAL A 190 7.32 -1.74 6.02
CA VAL A 190 7.17 -1.66 7.48
C VAL A 190 7.30 -0.20 7.92
N ILE A 191 6.26 0.30 8.57
CA ILE A 191 6.21 1.61 9.19
C ILE A 191 6.17 1.43 10.71
N ILE A 192 7.11 2.06 11.40
CA ILE A 192 7.16 2.08 12.87
C ILE A 192 7.07 3.52 13.32
N LYS A 193 6.07 3.79 14.16
CA LYS A 193 5.85 5.07 14.82
C LYS A 193 6.10 4.89 16.30
N LYS A 194 7.03 5.66 16.86
CA LYS A 194 7.27 5.75 18.32
C LYS A 194 7.35 7.22 18.73
N GLU A 195 6.40 7.69 19.51
CA GLU A 195 6.26 9.07 20.00
C GLU A 195 6.41 10.18 18.95
N ARG A 196 7.62 10.66 18.68
CA ARG A 196 7.94 11.69 17.67
C ARG A 196 8.73 11.16 16.49
N GLU A 197 9.18 9.93 16.55
CA GLU A 197 9.94 9.26 15.51
C GLU A 197 9.03 8.42 14.62
N LEU A 198 9.32 8.44 13.32
CA LEU A 198 8.71 7.56 12.33
C LEU A 198 9.82 6.99 11.47
N THR A 199 9.82 5.68 11.32
CA THR A 199 10.74 4.95 10.45
C THR A 199 9.93 4.18 9.42
N MET A 200 10.41 4.19 8.18
CA MET A 200 9.86 3.41 7.07
C MET A 200 10.96 2.55 6.47
N MET A 201 10.70 1.26 6.33
CA MET A 201 11.63 0.26 5.79
C MET A 201 10.96 -0.47 4.63
N VAL A 202 11.75 -0.75 3.59
CA VAL A 202 11.35 -1.55 2.44
C VAL A 202 12.24 -2.78 2.38
N CYS A 203 11.62 -3.97 2.27
CA CYS A 203 12.31 -5.24 2.16
C CYS A 203 11.81 -6.06 0.96
N ILE A 204 12.67 -6.96 0.50
CA ILE A 204 12.53 -7.71 -0.75
C ILE A 204 12.78 -9.20 -0.52
N PHE A 205 12.37 -10.05 -1.47
CA PHE A 205 12.54 -11.51 -1.47
C PHE A 205 13.31 -12.06 -2.66
#